data_AF-A0A495R770-F1
#
_entry.id   AF-A0A495R770-F1
#
_cell.length_a   1.000
_cell.length_b   1.000
_cell.length_c   1.000
_cell.angle_alpha   90.00
_cell.angle_beta   90.00
_cell.angle_gamma   90.00
#
_symmetry.space_group_name_H-M   'P 1'
#
loop_
_entity.id
_entity.type
_entity.pdbx_description
1 polymer ?
#
loop_
_entity_poly.entity_id
_entity_poly.type
_entity_poly.pdbx_seq_one_letter_code
_entity_poly.pdbx_strand_id
1 'polypeptide(L)'
;MYVKGNSEVDGAVRSGDRVEVKGSGVVTRDVEYSTTKHIKGTVNGNVRQISGVEGAGAIDGLVNRRVANASDTNANGATGSISGNQLAAGDQTLDAGTYYLEDLTLSGETLTINTGGDDVTIAVRDYVYIENNGRIKVNGGGKVRLYVKGEAMSPSGHHFHIYRTGDVDIDNANNSKQFWMYGRSDFDAFIEGDTDTPQFEGVIYAPAGGVGASSVSVKKAELYGGLVAGSVTVDNGGLVHYDRALRNERAVPKNTNIIRLTYLHVSKNRINVTSG
;
A
#
# COMPACT_ATOMS: atom_id res chain seq x y z
N MET A 1 -1.44 10.87 -11.14
CA MET A 1 -2.76 10.78 -10.47
C MET A 1 -3.85 10.95 -11.50
N TYR A 2 -4.81 10.04 -11.53
CA TYR A 2 -5.98 10.09 -12.41
C TYR A 2 -7.26 9.95 -11.56
N VAL A 3 -8.19 10.90 -11.68
CA VAL A 3 -9.53 10.88 -11.05
C VAL A 3 -10.57 11.02 -12.16
N LYS A 4 -11.40 10.01 -12.38
CA LYS A 4 -12.37 9.99 -13.50
C LYS A 4 -13.59 9.11 -13.19
N GLY A 5 -14.63 9.18 -14.03
CA GLY A 5 -15.77 8.26 -13.95
C GLY A 5 -16.58 8.32 -12.66
N ASN A 6 -17.20 9.45 -12.32
CA ASN A 6 -17.97 9.66 -11.07
C ASN A 6 -17.18 9.37 -9.78
N SER A 7 -15.84 9.41 -9.82
CA SER A 7 -15.00 9.19 -8.63
C SER A 7 -14.73 10.46 -7.85
N GLU A 8 -14.42 10.28 -6.56
CA GLU A 8 -14.12 11.37 -5.65
C GLU A 8 -12.86 11.10 -4.82
N VAL A 9 -12.08 12.15 -4.61
CA VAL A 9 -11.00 12.19 -3.63
C VAL A 9 -11.34 13.28 -2.62
N ASP A 10 -11.80 12.86 -1.43
CA ASP A 10 -11.97 13.76 -0.28
C ASP A 10 -10.62 13.99 0.41
N GLY A 11 -9.79 14.84 -0.21
CA GLY A 11 -8.43 15.08 0.22
C GLY A 11 -7.67 15.98 -0.75
N ALA A 12 -6.42 16.28 -0.39
CA ALA A 12 -5.51 17.01 -1.27
C ALA A 12 -4.74 16.03 -2.15
N VAL A 13 -4.54 16.39 -3.41
CA VAL A 13 -3.73 15.62 -4.36
C VAL A 13 -2.41 16.34 -4.56
N ARG A 14 -1.31 15.60 -4.41
CA ARG A 14 0.04 16.11 -4.69
C ARG A 14 0.80 15.10 -5.55
N SER A 15 1.13 15.49 -6.77
CA SER A 15 1.83 14.64 -7.72
C SER A 15 3.17 15.24 -8.15
N GLY A 16 4.20 14.39 -8.17
CA GLY A 16 5.53 14.72 -8.69
C GLY A 16 5.63 14.71 -10.21
N ASP A 17 4.51 14.49 -10.92
CA ASP A 17 4.43 14.52 -12.38
C ASP A 17 3.05 15.06 -12.83
N ARG A 18 2.16 14.17 -13.29
CA ARG A 18 0.87 14.51 -13.89
C ARG A 18 -0.32 14.34 -12.95
N VAL A 19 -1.24 15.31 -13.00
CA VAL A 19 -2.61 15.18 -12.46
C VAL A 19 -3.65 15.31 -13.57
N GLU A 20 -4.59 14.37 -13.60
CA GLU A 20 -5.74 14.38 -14.49
C GLU A 20 -7.03 14.17 -13.70
N VAL A 21 -7.97 15.12 -13.83
CA VAL A 21 -9.32 15.03 -13.26
C VAL A 21 -10.31 15.20 -14.41
N LYS A 22 -11.10 14.19 -14.74
CA LYS A 22 -11.96 14.17 -15.94
C LYS A 22 -13.39 13.73 -15.64
N GLY A 23 -14.29 14.07 -16.58
CA GLY A 23 -15.71 13.77 -16.46
C GLY A 23 -16.29 14.43 -15.21
N SER A 24 -17.04 13.66 -14.45
CA SER A 24 -17.60 14.00 -13.14
C SER A 24 -16.65 13.74 -11.96
N GLY A 25 -15.36 13.51 -12.21
CA GLY A 25 -14.38 13.32 -11.13
C GLY A 25 -14.26 14.56 -10.24
N VAL A 26 -14.16 14.35 -8.92
CA VAL A 26 -14.10 15.42 -7.91
C VAL A 26 -12.86 15.28 -7.03
N VAL A 27 -12.19 16.40 -6.74
CA VAL A 27 -11.19 16.52 -5.68
C VAL A 27 -11.63 17.64 -4.73
N THR A 28 -11.80 17.34 -3.44
CA THR A 28 -12.40 18.28 -2.49
C THR A 28 -11.43 19.34 -1.95
N ARG A 29 -10.11 19.16 -2.13
CA ARG A 29 -9.05 20.08 -1.66
C ARG A 29 -8.08 20.45 -2.79
N ASP A 30 -6.94 21.01 -2.39
CA ASP A 30 -5.88 21.47 -3.29
C ASP A 30 -5.34 20.35 -4.18
N VAL A 31 -4.98 20.73 -5.40
CA VAL A 31 -4.28 19.90 -6.38
C VAL A 31 -2.94 20.54 -6.71
N GLU A 32 -1.87 19.81 -6.45
CA GLU A 32 -0.51 20.18 -6.78
C GLU A 32 0.09 19.19 -7.80
N TYR A 33 0.74 19.71 -8.84
CA TYR A 33 1.37 18.93 -9.92
C TYR A 33 2.70 19.57 -10.34
N SER A 34 3.63 18.78 -10.88
CA SER A 34 4.94 19.32 -11.29
C SER A 34 5.06 19.56 -12.80
N THR A 35 4.55 18.64 -13.63
CA THR A 35 4.73 18.70 -15.08
C THR A 35 3.43 19.09 -15.77
N THR A 36 2.40 18.26 -15.66
CA THR A 36 1.21 18.32 -16.50
C THR A 36 -0.06 18.30 -15.67
N LYS A 37 -0.99 19.20 -15.98
CA LYS A 37 -2.37 19.14 -15.49
C LYS A 37 -3.36 18.95 -16.63
N HIS A 38 -4.40 18.15 -16.37
CA HIS A 38 -5.57 18.07 -17.22
C HIS A 38 -6.84 18.01 -16.36
N ILE A 39 -7.42 19.17 -16.08
CA ILE A 39 -8.58 19.31 -15.18
C ILE A 39 -9.79 19.68 -16.03
N LYS A 40 -10.71 18.73 -16.17
CA LYS A 40 -12.04 18.86 -16.79
C LYS A 40 -13.18 18.52 -15.82
N GLY A 41 -12.88 17.87 -14.69
CA GLY A 41 -13.81 17.68 -13.58
C GLY A 41 -13.70 18.79 -12.53
N THR A 42 -14.14 18.51 -11.31
CA THR A 42 -14.26 19.51 -10.23
C THR A 42 -13.08 19.45 -9.27
N VAL A 43 -12.54 20.62 -8.93
CA VAL A 43 -11.57 20.80 -7.85
C VAL A 43 -12.06 21.94 -6.95
N ASN A 44 -12.33 21.64 -5.68
CA ASN A 44 -12.88 22.63 -4.72
C ASN A 44 -11.77 23.44 -4.00
N GLY A 45 -10.51 23.04 -4.14
CA GLY A 45 -9.34 23.78 -3.65
C GLY A 45 -8.56 24.50 -4.75
N ASN A 46 -7.34 24.90 -4.41
CA ASN A 46 -6.43 25.57 -5.36
C ASN A 46 -5.74 24.56 -6.27
N VAL A 47 -5.60 24.90 -7.54
CA VAL A 47 -4.80 24.13 -8.52
C VAL A 47 -3.50 24.87 -8.80
N ARG A 48 -2.35 24.34 -8.35
CA ARG A 48 -1.04 25.00 -8.53
C ARG A 48 0.05 24.06 -9.01
N GLN A 49 0.96 24.62 -9.81
CA GLN A 49 2.18 23.93 -10.20
C GLN A 49 3.24 24.06 -9.11
N ILE A 50 3.98 23.00 -8.86
CA ILE A 50 5.10 22.93 -7.91
C ILE A 50 6.37 22.49 -8.64
N SER A 51 7.55 22.78 -8.09
CA SER A 51 8.83 22.37 -8.72
C SER A 51 9.06 20.86 -8.71
N GLY A 52 8.31 20.14 -7.88
CA GLY A 52 8.42 18.71 -7.69
C GLY A 52 7.82 18.30 -6.35
N VAL A 53 7.66 17.01 -6.17
CA VAL A 53 7.41 16.42 -4.85
C VAL A 53 8.73 15.80 -4.43
N GLU A 54 9.18 16.08 -3.21
CA GLU A 54 10.28 15.30 -2.65
C GLU A 54 9.78 13.85 -2.54
N GLY A 55 10.10 13.06 -3.55
CA GLY A 55 9.60 11.70 -3.66
C GLY A 55 10.10 10.90 -2.47
N ALA A 56 9.20 10.15 -1.84
CA ALA A 56 9.66 9.04 -1.02
C ALA A 56 10.48 8.12 -1.93
N GLY A 57 11.75 7.91 -1.60
CA GLY A 57 12.56 6.91 -2.28
C GLY A 57 11.86 5.55 -2.19
N ALA A 58 12.05 4.70 -3.20
CA ALA A 58 11.59 3.33 -3.17
C ALA A 58 11.99 2.66 -1.84
N ILE A 59 11.06 1.93 -1.25
CA ILE A 59 11.26 1.25 0.04
C ILE A 59 11.57 -0.23 -0.12
N ASP A 60 12.08 -0.63 -1.28
CA ASP A 60 12.33 -2.03 -1.63
C ASP A 60 13.25 -2.70 -0.60
N GLY A 61 14.33 -2.03 -0.21
CA GLY A 61 15.25 -2.52 0.82
C GLY A 61 14.64 -2.57 2.23
N LEU A 62 13.54 -1.87 2.49
CA LEU A 62 12.76 -2.02 3.72
C LEU A 62 11.88 -3.26 3.61
N VAL A 63 11.05 -3.36 2.57
CA VAL A 63 10.13 -4.48 2.36
C VAL A 63 10.89 -5.80 2.31
N ASN A 64 11.93 -5.89 1.47
CA ASN A 64 12.76 -7.10 1.33
C ASN A 64 13.36 -7.56 2.66
N ARG A 65 13.84 -6.62 3.48
CA ARG A 65 14.45 -6.94 4.78
C ARG A 65 13.42 -7.36 5.81
N ARG A 66 12.25 -6.71 5.85
CA ARG A 66 11.17 -7.09 6.77
C ARG A 66 10.66 -8.48 6.45
N VAL A 67 10.52 -8.79 5.17
CA VAL A 67 10.08 -10.10 4.70
C VAL A 67 11.15 -11.16 4.93
N ALA A 68 12.43 -10.90 4.63
CA ALA A 68 13.52 -11.82 4.92
C ALA A 68 13.69 -12.08 6.44
N ASN A 69 13.62 -11.04 7.26
CA ASN A 69 13.69 -11.22 8.71
C ASN A 69 12.52 -12.05 9.23
N ALA A 70 11.30 -11.83 8.71
CA ALA A 70 10.13 -12.60 9.08
C ALA A 70 10.21 -14.05 8.57
N SER A 71 10.77 -14.31 7.39
CA SER A 71 10.98 -15.70 6.92
C SER A 71 11.95 -16.47 7.82
N ASP A 72 12.96 -15.78 8.35
CA ASP A 72 13.99 -16.38 9.20
C ASP A 72 13.54 -16.51 10.67
N THR A 73 12.77 -15.56 11.17
CA THR A 73 12.32 -15.51 12.57
C THR A 73 10.91 -14.94 12.64
N ASN A 74 9.95 -15.81 12.93
CA ASN A 74 8.53 -15.48 13.07
C ASN A 74 7.87 -16.29 14.20
N ALA A 75 6.62 -15.94 14.46
CA ALA A 75 5.74 -16.58 15.45
C ALA A 75 4.80 -17.62 14.82
N ASN A 76 5.02 -18.07 13.57
CA ASN A 76 4.12 -19.04 12.93
C ASN A 76 3.98 -20.32 13.75
N GLY A 77 5.09 -20.85 14.29
CA GLY A 77 5.08 -22.05 15.13
C GLY A 77 4.47 -21.87 16.52
N ALA A 78 4.15 -20.64 16.93
CA ALA A 78 3.52 -20.32 18.20
C ALA A 78 1.99 -20.20 18.09
N THR A 79 1.42 -20.33 16.89
CA THR A 79 -0.02 -20.26 16.65
C THR A 79 -0.52 -21.48 15.88
N GLY A 80 -1.78 -21.86 16.10
CA GLY A 80 -2.47 -22.85 15.27
C GLY A 80 -3.03 -22.28 13.96
N SER A 81 -3.02 -20.95 13.81
CA SER A 81 -3.59 -20.26 12.63
C SER A 81 -2.70 -20.29 11.40
N ILE A 82 -1.44 -20.72 11.53
CA ILE A 82 -0.50 -20.82 10.42
C ILE A 82 0.12 -22.22 10.43
N SER A 83 0.06 -22.91 9.29
CA SER A 83 0.71 -24.20 9.09
C SER A 83 1.79 -24.07 8.02
N GLY A 84 3.04 -24.31 8.38
CA GLY A 84 4.18 -23.92 7.56
C GLY A 84 4.25 -22.41 7.41
N ASN A 85 3.85 -21.91 6.24
CA ASN A 85 3.80 -20.47 5.89
C ASN A 85 2.46 -20.10 5.21
N GLN A 86 1.42 -20.87 5.50
CA GLN A 86 0.09 -20.72 4.93
C GLN A 86 -0.91 -20.50 6.05
N LEU A 87 -1.81 -19.54 5.85
CA LEU A 87 -2.90 -19.31 6.79
C LEU A 87 -3.83 -20.53 6.78
N ALA A 88 -4.21 -21.01 7.95
CA ALA A 88 -5.15 -22.12 8.07
C ALA A 88 -6.53 -21.73 7.54
N ALA A 89 -7.28 -22.71 7.04
CA ALA A 89 -8.63 -22.49 6.52
C ALA A 89 -9.64 -22.09 7.60
N GLY A 90 -10.70 -21.39 7.21
CA GLY A 90 -11.69 -20.83 8.13
C GLY A 90 -11.20 -19.56 8.82
N ASP A 91 -12.03 -18.99 9.70
CA ASP A 91 -11.69 -17.79 10.43
C ASP A 91 -10.46 -18.00 11.32
N GLN A 92 -9.50 -17.08 11.24
CA GLN A 92 -8.25 -17.15 11.97
C GLN A 92 -8.03 -15.92 12.85
N THR A 93 -7.24 -16.10 13.91
CA THR A 93 -6.80 -15.00 14.76
C THR A 93 -5.28 -15.01 14.92
N LEU A 94 -4.65 -13.87 14.64
CA LEU A 94 -3.24 -13.63 14.93
C LEU A 94 -3.15 -12.58 16.03
N ASP A 95 -2.55 -12.95 17.15
CA ASP A 95 -2.27 -12.04 18.25
C ASP A 95 -1.02 -11.18 17.97
N ALA A 96 -0.55 -10.41 18.95
CA ALA A 96 0.70 -9.68 18.88
C ALA A 96 1.88 -10.57 18.45
N GLY A 97 2.61 -10.16 17.40
CA GLY A 97 3.70 -10.97 16.87
C GLY A 97 4.22 -10.53 15.50
N THR A 98 5.22 -11.26 15.01
CA THR A 98 5.71 -11.15 13.63
C THR A 98 5.42 -12.46 12.92
N TYR A 99 4.69 -12.40 11.81
CA TYR A 99 4.26 -13.57 11.04
C TYR A 99 4.78 -13.49 9.62
N TYR A 100 5.04 -14.66 9.03
CA TYR A 100 5.45 -14.78 7.65
C TYR A 100 4.48 -15.69 6.90
N LEU A 101 4.02 -15.24 5.74
CA LEU A 101 3.18 -16.00 4.85
C LEU A 101 3.78 -16.00 3.45
N GLU A 102 3.64 -17.11 2.73
CA GLU A 102 3.96 -17.11 1.30
C GLU A 102 2.95 -16.26 0.54
N ASP A 103 1.67 -16.50 0.73
CA ASP A 103 0.57 -15.66 0.28
C ASP A 103 -0.49 -15.49 1.38
N LEU A 104 -1.35 -14.48 1.23
CA LEU A 104 -2.49 -14.27 2.11
C LEU A 104 -3.76 -14.22 1.26
N THR A 105 -4.46 -15.34 1.21
CA THR A 105 -5.73 -15.47 0.48
C THR A 105 -6.89 -15.61 1.47
N LEU A 106 -7.93 -14.78 1.32
CA LEU A 106 -9.16 -14.82 2.12
C LEU A 106 -10.37 -14.84 1.16
N SER A 107 -11.15 -15.92 1.18
CA SER A 107 -12.32 -16.12 0.33
C SER A 107 -13.54 -16.49 1.17
N GLY A 108 -14.12 -15.50 1.83
CA GLY A 108 -15.27 -15.65 2.74
C GLY A 108 -14.87 -15.89 4.20
N GLU A 109 -13.59 -16.08 4.49
CA GLU A 109 -13.06 -16.15 5.85
C GLU A 109 -12.58 -14.79 6.38
N THR A 110 -12.56 -14.65 7.70
CA THR A 110 -12.01 -13.48 8.40
C THR A 110 -10.67 -13.80 9.05
N LEU A 111 -9.64 -13.02 8.71
CA LEU A 111 -8.41 -12.92 9.49
C LEU A 111 -8.57 -11.78 10.52
N THR A 112 -8.71 -12.15 11.78
CA THR A 112 -8.69 -11.19 12.90
C THR A 112 -7.25 -10.98 13.37
N ILE A 113 -6.77 -9.75 13.34
CA ILE A 113 -5.48 -9.34 13.88
C ILE A 113 -5.74 -8.69 15.23
N ASN A 114 -5.55 -9.46 16.29
CA ASN A 114 -5.76 -9.02 17.65
C ASN A 114 -4.46 -8.42 18.23
N THR A 115 -4.32 -7.11 18.11
CA THR A 115 -3.15 -6.40 18.60
C THR A 115 -3.10 -6.34 20.13
N GLY A 116 -4.26 -6.43 20.81
CA GLY A 116 -4.37 -6.09 22.22
C GLY A 116 -3.93 -4.64 22.47
N GLY A 117 -2.65 -4.43 22.77
CA GLY A 117 -1.99 -3.13 22.79
C GLY A 117 -0.62 -3.09 22.09
N ASP A 118 -0.15 -4.21 21.54
CA ASP A 118 1.17 -4.37 20.95
C ASP A 118 1.12 -4.44 19.42
N ASP A 119 2.23 -4.09 18.77
CA ASP A 119 2.29 -4.06 17.30
C ASP A 119 2.31 -5.47 16.70
N VAL A 120 1.61 -5.64 15.56
CA VAL A 120 1.63 -6.86 14.75
C VAL A 120 2.33 -6.58 13.43
N THR A 121 3.25 -7.44 13.03
CA THR A 121 3.86 -7.43 11.69
C THR A 121 3.45 -8.69 10.94
N ILE A 122 2.93 -8.53 9.73
CA ILE A 122 2.67 -9.63 8.80
C ILE A 122 3.51 -9.36 7.56
N ALA A 123 4.35 -10.31 7.19
CA ALA A 123 5.14 -10.24 5.97
C ALA A 123 4.67 -11.31 4.99
N VAL A 124 4.34 -10.90 3.77
CA VAL A 124 3.80 -11.74 2.72
C VAL A 124 4.77 -11.73 1.54
N ARG A 125 5.19 -12.90 1.07
CA ARG A 125 6.17 -13.03 -0.03
C ARG A 125 5.55 -12.69 -1.38
N ASP A 126 4.41 -13.28 -1.68
CA ASP A 126 3.84 -13.30 -3.02
C ASP A 126 2.78 -12.21 -3.12
N TYR A 127 1.56 -12.45 -2.64
CA TYR A 127 0.45 -11.52 -2.79
C TYR A 127 -0.55 -11.61 -1.64
N VAL A 128 -1.43 -10.61 -1.58
CA VAL A 128 -2.61 -10.60 -0.73
C VAL A 128 -3.85 -10.54 -1.62
N TYR A 129 -4.78 -11.47 -1.44
CA TYR A 129 -5.99 -11.58 -2.24
C TYR A 129 -7.21 -11.78 -1.34
N ILE A 130 -8.19 -10.89 -1.43
CA ILE A 130 -9.38 -10.88 -0.58
C ILE A 130 -10.61 -10.83 -1.48
N GLU A 131 -11.45 -11.86 -1.42
CA GLU A 131 -12.65 -11.98 -2.26
C GLU A 131 -13.80 -12.65 -1.51
N ASN A 132 -14.99 -12.71 -2.12
CA ASN A 132 -16.13 -13.49 -1.64
C ASN A 132 -16.50 -13.22 -0.15
N ASN A 133 -16.44 -11.96 0.28
CA ASN A 133 -16.64 -11.50 1.66
C ASN A 133 -15.52 -11.88 2.64
N GLY A 134 -14.35 -12.24 2.12
CA GLY A 134 -13.13 -12.38 2.91
C GLY A 134 -12.77 -11.05 3.57
N ARG A 135 -12.17 -11.10 4.76
CA ARG A 135 -11.93 -9.88 5.53
C ARG A 135 -10.65 -9.93 6.35
N ILE A 136 -9.88 -8.85 6.32
CA ILE A 136 -8.91 -8.56 7.38
C ILE A 136 -9.59 -7.64 8.38
N LYS A 137 -9.66 -8.07 9.63
CA LYS A 137 -10.21 -7.29 10.74
C LYS A 137 -9.12 -6.98 11.75
N VAL A 138 -8.90 -5.72 12.11
CA VAL A 138 -7.90 -5.31 13.10
C VAL A 138 -8.55 -4.91 14.40
N ASN A 139 -8.19 -5.57 15.50
CA ASN A 139 -8.72 -5.32 16.84
C ASN A 139 -7.61 -4.86 17.81
N GLY A 140 -7.95 -4.02 18.78
CA GLY A 140 -7.03 -3.53 19.82
C GLY A 140 -6.37 -2.18 19.49
N GLY A 141 -5.38 -1.78 20.29
CA GLY A 141 -4.74 -0.45 20.19
C GLY A 141 -3.37 -0.42 19.51
N GLY A 142 -2.77 -1.57 19.22
CA GLY A 142 -1.45 -1.68 18.61
C GLY A 142 -1.47 -1.46 17.10
N LYS A 143 -0.31 -1.18 16.49
CA LYS A 143 -0.20 -0.94 15.05
C LYS A 143 -0.03 -2.24 14.28
N VAL A 144 -0.68 -2.33 13.12
CA VAL A 144 -0.50 -3.45 12.19
C VAL A 144 0.33 -3.00 11.00
N ARG A 145 1.34 -3.80 10.64
CA ARG A 145 2.28 -3.54 9.56
C ARG A 145 2.29 -4.73 8.62
N LEU A 146 1.63 -4.59 7.47
CA LEU A 146 1.60 -5.59 6.42
C LEU A 146 2.67 -5.24 5.36
N TYR A 147 3.66 -6.11 5.16
CA TYR A 147 4.68 -5.94 4.13
C TYR A 147 4.45 -6.96 3.01
N VAL A 148 4.19 -6.51 1.80
CA VAL A 148 3.97 -7.38 0.64
C VAL A 148 5.16 -7.27 -0.32
N LYS A 149 5.91 -8.36 -0.46
CA LYS A 149 7.12 -8.39 -1.30
C LYS A 149 6.80 -8.48 -2.79
N GLY A 150 5.67 -9.07 -3.19
CA GLY A 150 5.28 -9.09 -4.60
C GLY A 150 6.19 -9.97 -5.46
N GLU A 151 6.61 -11.15 -4.99
CA GLU A 151 7.39 -12.07 -5.85
C GLU A 151 6.54 -12.77 -6.91
N ALA A 152 5.25 -12.93 -6.63
CA ALA A 152 4.26 -13.43 -7.57
C ALA A 152 2.97 -12.62 -7.46
N MET A 153 2.16 -12.66 -8.52
CA MET A 153 0.84 -12.03 -8.54
C MET A 153 -0.24 -13.00 -8.06
N SER A 154 -1.29 -12.45 -7.47
CA SER A 154 -2.53 -13.18 -7.22
C SER A 154 -3.12 -13.76 -8.51
N PRO A 155 -4.09 -14.70 -8.43
CA PRO A 155 -4.79 -15.22 -9.61
C PRO A 155 -5.42 -14.14 -10.51
N SER A 156 -5.66 -12.96 -9.96
CA SER A 156 -6.20 -11.79 -10.66
C SER A 156 -5.15 -10.88 -11.30
N GLY A 157 -3.86 -11.13 -11.11
CA GLY A 157 -2.76 -10.37 -11.73
C GLY A 157 -2.23 -9.19 -10.90
N HIS A 158 -2.47 -9.15 -9.58
CA HIS A 158 -2.06 -8.04 -8.70
C HIS A 158 -1.32 -8.54 -7.46
N HIS A 159 -0.43 -7.71 -6.90
CA HIS A 159 0.27 -8.00 -5.64
C HIS A 159 -0.62 -7.82 -4.42
N PHE A 160 -1.59 -6.90 -4.48
CA PHE A 160 -2.67 -6.77 -3.51
C PHE A 160 -3.99 -6.57 -4.24
N HIS A 161 -4.98 -7.39 -3.94
CA HIS A 161 -6.29 -7.23 -4.54
C HIS A 161 -7.43 -7.51 -3.57
N ILE A 162 -8.30 -6.52 -3.42
CA ILE A 162 -9.64 -6.70 -2.87
C ILE A 162 -10.61 -6.77 -4.04
N TYR A 163 -11.25 -7.92 -4.20
CA TYR A 163 -12.15 -8.20 -5.31
C TYR A 163 -13.61 -8.30 -4.84
N ARG A 164 -14.47 -7.49 -5.46
CA ARG A 164 -15.92 -7.38 -5.29
C ARG A 164 -16.37 -7.02 -3.88
N THR A 165 -16.30 -7.98 -2.96
CA THR A 165 -16.89 -7.88 -1.62
C THR A 165 -15.89 -8.11 -0.49
N GLY A 166 -14.60 -8.24 -0.80
CA GLY A 166 -13.57 -8.33 0.23
C GLY A 166 -13.40 -7.01 0.99
N ASP A 167 -12.87 -7.07 2.21
CA ASP A 167 -12.71 -5.87 3.05
C ASP A 167 -11.43 -5.88 3.91
N VAL A 168 -10.93 -4.67 4.22
CA VAL A 168 -9.99 -4.41 5.32
C VAL A 168 -10.64 -3.42 6.29
N ASP A 169 -10.95 -3.91 7.48
CA ASP A 169 -11.73 -3.22 8.52
C ASP A 169 -10.89 -3.04 9.80
N ILE A 170 -10.91 -1.85 10.39
CA ILE A 170 -10.19 -1.54 11.64
C ILE A 170 -11.22 -1.20 12.72
N ASP A 171 -11.23 -1.96 13.82
CA ASP A 171 -12.10 -1.68 14.97
C ASP A 171 -11.84 -0.26 15.51
N ASN A 172 -12.93 0.46 15.75
CA ASN A 172 -12.99 1.91 16.02
C ASN A 172 -12.85 2.80 14.78
N ALA A 173 -13.52 2.42 13.68
CA ALA A 173 -13.93 3.21 12.51
C ALA A 173 -13.08 4.47 12.24
N ASN A 174 -12.34 4.46 11.13
CA ASN A 174 -11.48 5.56 10.66
C ASN A 174 -10.20 5.75 11.49
N ASN A 175 -9.65 4.71 12.11
CA ASN A 175 -8.30 4.80 12.70
C ASN A 175 -7.23 4.39 11.68
N SER A 176 -7.07 5.18 10.62
CA SER A 176 -6.14 4.87 9.53
C SER A 176 -4.67 4.88 9.97
N LYS A 177 -4.37 5.35 11.18
CA LYS A 177 -3.03 5.28 11.77
C LYS A 177 -2.61 3.86 12.14
N GLN A 178 -3.57 2.95 12.31
CA GLN A 178 -3.34 1.63 12.87
C GLN A 178 -2.83 0.64 11.83
N PHE A 179 -3.52 0.49 10.71
CA PHE A 179 -3.16 -0.45 9.65
C PHE A 179 -2.38 0.22 8.52
N TRP A 180 -1.21 -0.33 8.22
CA TRP A 180 -0.35 0.15 7.14
C TRP A 180 0.14 -1.01 6.30
N MET A 181 -0.12 -0.94 5.00
CA MET A 181 0.41 -1.84 3.99
C MET A 181 1.59 -1.19 3.26
N TYR A 182 2.67 -1.94 3.12
CA TYR A 182 3.90 -1.53 2.46
C TYR A 182 4.18 -2.40 1.25
N GLY A 183 4.41 -1.76 0.11
CA GLY A 183 4.78 -2.41 -1.15
C GLY A 183 6.12 -1.89 -1.68
N ARG A 184 6.70 -2.64 -2.61
CA ARG A 184 7.92 -2.26 -3.36
C ARG A 184 7.62 -1.25 -4.47
N SER A 185 8.67 -0.82 -5.15
CA SER A 185 8.64 0.14 -6.26
C SER A 185 7.91 -0.36 -7.52
N ASP A 186 7.68 -1.66 -7.64
CA ASP A 186 6.91 -2.37 -8.67
C ASP A 186 5.57 -2.91 -8.14
N PHE A 187 5.16 -2.51 -6.94
CA PHE A 187 3.92 -2.98 -6.31
C PHE A 187 2.68 -2.56 -7.09
N ASP A 188 1.72 -3.46 -7.20
CA ASP A 188 0.49 -3.22 -7.93
C ASP A 188 -0.69 -3.64 -7.05
N ALA A 189 -1.52 -2.66 -6.70
CA ALA A 189 -2.70 -2.85 -5.88
C ALA A 189 -3.97 -2.47 -6.64
N PHE A 190 -4.99 -3.31 -6.53
CA PHE A 190 -6.31 -3.02 -7.03
C PHE A 190 -7.36 -3.23 -5.93
N ILE A 191 -8.28 -2.30 -5.81
CA ILE A 191 -9.46 -2.45 -4.97
C ILE A 191 -10.64 -2.21 -5.91
N GLU A 192 -11.38 -3.26 -6.24
CA GLU A 192 -12.50 -3.16 -7.15
C GLU A 192 -13.79 -3.79 -6.62
N GLY A 193 -14.87 -3.02 -6.65
CA GLY A 193 -16.23 -3.50 -6.41
C GLY A 193 -16.97 -3.84 -7.69
N ASP A 194 -18.20 -4.34 -7.54
CA ASP A 194 -19.14 -4.47 -8.65
C ASP A 194 -20.54 -3.96 -8.31
N THR A 195 -21.37 -4.79 -7.68
CA THR A 195 -22.63 -4.39 -7.05
C THR A 195 -22.40 -3.84 -5.65
N ASP A 196 -21.45 -4.44 -4.94
CA ASP A 196 -21.02 -4.06 -3.61
C ASP A 196 -19.83 -3.11 -3.68
N THR A 197 -19.61 -2.39 -2.58
CA THR A 197 -18.56 -1.39 -2.45
C THR A 197 -17.56 -1.85 -1.39
N PRO A 198 -16.49 -2.55 -1.79
CA PRO A 198 -15.51 -3.05 -0.85
C PRO A 198 -14.73 -1.90 -0.24
N GLN A 199 -14.29 -2.10 1.00
CA GLN A 199 -13.64 -1.05 1.78
C GLN A 199 -12.21 -1.42 2.18
N PHE A 200 -11.33 -0.42 2.14
CA PHE A 200 -10.00 -0.49 2.72
C PHE A 200 -9.81 0.64 3.73
N GLU A 201 -9.66 0.30 5.00
CA GLU A 201 -9.24 1.23 6.05
C GLU A 201 -7.75 1.12 6.32
N GLY A 202 -7.01 2.23 6.23
CA GLY A 202 -5.58 2.30 6.53
C GLY A 202 -4.74 3.06 5.51
N VAL A 203 -3.44 2.74 5.48
CA VAL A 203 -2.50 3.38 4.55
C VAL A 203 -1.91 2.37 3.58
N ILE A 204 -1.94 2.70 2.28
CA ILE A 204 -1.14 2.00 1.25
C ILE A 204 0.09 2.84 0.94
N TYR A 205 1.27 2.33 1.30
CA TYR A 205 2.54 3.01 1.12
C TYR A 205 3.50 2.18 0.26
N ALA A 206 3.49 2.45 -1.05
CA ALA A 206 4.32 1.76 -2.02
C ALA A 206 4.94 2.79 -2.99
N PRO A 207 5.81 3.70 -2.54
CA PRO A 207 6.42 4.68 -3.41
C PRO A 207 7.29 4.03 -4.50
N ALA A 208 7.09 4.46 -5.75
CA ALA A 208 7.87 3.99 -6.90
C ALA A 208 9.35 4.43 -6.89
N GLY A 209 9.70 5.47 -6.13
CA GLY A 209 11.01 6.12 -6.28
C GLY A 209 11.19 6.73 -7.67
N GLY A 210 12.42 6.80 -8.17
CA GLY A 210 12.74 7.45 -9.45
C GLY A 210 12.59 6.58 -10.70
N VAL A 211 12.48 5.25 -10.53
CA VAL A 211 12.49 4.28 -11.65
C VAL A 211 11.43 3.18 -11.54
N GLY A 212 10.73 3.08 -10.40
CA GLY A 212 9.65 2.11 -10.22
C GLY A 212 8.37 2.50 -10.94
N ALA A 213 7.43 1.57 -10.99
CA ALA A 213 6.16 1.71 -11.66
C ALA A 213 4.96 1.43 -10.75
N SER A 214 5.14 1.49 -9.43
CA SER A 214 4.10 1.10 -8.49
C SER A 214 2.76 1.81 -8.76
N SER A 215 1.69 1.05 -8.69
CA SER A 215 0.33 1.47 -9.05
C SER A 215 -0.65 1.11 -7.96
N VAL A 216 -1.60 2.01 -7.73
CA VAL A 216 -2.82 1.68 -6.98
C VAL A 216 -4.04 2.15 -7.74
N SER A 217 -5.00 1.25 -7.92
CA SER A 217 -6.28 1.53 -8.54
C SER A 217 -7.43 1.31 -7.55
N VAL A 218 -8.38 2.25 -7.52
CA VAL A 218 -9.60 2.17 -6.71
C VAL A 218 -10.80 2.35 -7.64
N LYS A 219 -11.68 1.35 -7.70
CA LYS A 219 -12.80 1.32 -8.66
C LYS A 219 -14.06 0.77 -8.02
N LYS A 220 -15.17 1.53 -8.03
CA LYS A 220 -16.41 1.16 -7.32
C LYS A 220 -16.15 0.69 -5.87
N ALA A 221 -15.20 1.33 -5.18
CA ALA A 221 -14.69 0.90 -3.89
C ALA A 221 -14.29 2.13 -3.07
N GLU A 222 -14.16 1.96 -1.76
CA GLU A 222 -13.82 3.04 -0.84
C GLU A 222 -12.48 2.79 -0.14
N LEU A 223 -11.63 3.81 -0.09
CA LEU A 223 -10.41 3.82 0.71
C LEU A 223 -10.50 4.92 1.76
N TYR A 224 -10.43 4.55 3.04
CA TYR A 224 -10.35 5.47 4.17
C TYR A 224 -8.93 5.49 4.72
N GLY A 225 -8.23 6.61 4.54
CA GLY A 225 -6.89 6.79 5.08
C GLY A 225 -5.93 7.55 4.15
N GLY A 226 -4.86 6.89 3.70
CA GLY A 226 -3.80 7.56 2.97
C GLY A 226 -3.15 6.67 1.92
N LEU A 227 -2.64 7.28 0.85
CA LEU A 227 -2.05 6.53 -0.25
C LEU A 227 -0.82 7.23 -0.83
N VAL A 228 0.24 6.45 -1.03
CA VAL A 228 1.48 6.88 -1.70
C VAL A 228 1.90 5.79 -2.68
N ALA A 229 1.90 6.11 -3.96
CA ALA A 229 2.38 5.23 -5.04
C ALA A 229 2.94 6.05 -6.21
N GLY A 230 3.61 5.40 -7.16
CA GLY A 230 4.09 6.06 -8.38
C GLY A 230 2.94 6.55 -9.25
N SER A 231 1.92 5.72 -9.40
CA SER A 231 0.68 6.06 -10.08
C SER A 231 -0.53 5.70 -9.22
N VAL A 232 -1.56 6.52 -9.32
CA VAL A 232 -2.81 6.36 -8.58
C VAL A 232 -3.96 6.66 -9.53
N THR A 233 -4.90 5.72 -9.62
CA THR A 233 -6.10 5.84 -10.44
C THR A 233 -7.33 5.63 -9.57
N VAL A 234 -8.20 6.62 -9.50
CA VAL A 234 -9.52 6.53 -8.89
C VAL A 234 -10.54 6.66 -10.02
N ASP A 235 -11.28 5.58 -10.28
CA ASP A 235 -12.12 5.45 -11.48
C ASP A 235 -13.48 4.83 -11.15
N ASN A 236 -14.46 5.05 -12.03
CA ASN A 236 -15.75 4.37 -12.07
C ASN A 236 -16.41 4.24 -10.68
N GLY A 237 -16.59 5.36 -9.98
CA GLY A 237 -17.21 5.41 -8.67
C GLY A 237 -16.28 5.02 -7.51
N GLY A 238 -14.97 4.88 -7.74
CA GLY A 238 -14.00 4.78 -6.65
C GLY A 238 -13.97 6.05 -5.80
N LEU A 239 -13.81 5.89 -4.49
CA LEU A 239 -13.78 6.97 -3.51
C LEU A 239 -12.54 6.84 -2.61
N VAL A 240 -11.89 7.97 -2.34
CA VAL A 240 -10.74 8.04 -1.42
C VAL A 240 -10.98 9.13 -0.40
N HIS A 241 -11.04 8.76 0.88
CA HIS A 241 -11.27 9.65 2.01
C HIS A 241 -9.98 9.83 2.80
N TYR A 242 -9.37 11.02 2.70
CA TYR A 242 -8.12 11.29 3.42
C TYR A 242 -8.36 11.46 4.93
N ASP A 243 -7.77 10.58 5.72
CA ASP A 243 -7.80 10.68 7.17
C ASP A 243 -6.82 11.74 7.68
N ARG A 244 -7.36 12.83 8.25
CA ARG A 244 -6.56 13.94 8.79
C ARG A 244 -5.69 13.54 9.98
N ALA A 245 -6.00 12.44 10.67
CA ALA A 245 -5.16 11.93 11.75
C ALA A 245 -3.76 11.55 11.25
N LEU A 246 -3.58 11.29 9.95
CA LEU A 246 -2.30 10.93 9.33
C LEU A 246 -1.34 12.11 9.11
N ARG A 247 -1.79 13.37 9.28
CA ARG A 247 -0.98 14.56 8.94
C ARG A 247 0.38 14.62 9.64
N ASN A 248 0.48 14.06 10.84
CA ASN A 248 1.70 14.07 11.66
C ASN A 248 2.35 12.68 11.78
N GLU A 249 1.85 11.68 11.05
CA GLU A 249 2.41 10.33 11.07
C GLU A 249 3.58 10.23 10.08
N ARG A 250 4.62 9.49 10.49
CA ARG A 250 5.73 9.14 9.61
C ARG A 250 5.47 7.79 8.97
N ALA A 251 5.46 7.76 7.64
CA ALA A 251 5.18 6.55 6.91
C ALA A 251 6.20 5.42 7.16
N VAL A 252 7.48 5.80 7.25
CA VAL A 252 8.55 4.90 7.65
C VAL A 252 9.02 5.32 9.04
N PRO A 253 8.99 4.41 10.05
CA PRO A 253 9.45 4.72 11.41
C PRO A 253 10.92 5.18 11.43
N LYS A 254 11.26 6.13 12.31
CA LYS A 254 12.59 6.79 12.38
C LYS A 254 13.78 5.82 12.53
N ASN A 255 13.57 4.66 13.15
CA ASN A 255 14.61 3.67 13.41
C ASN A 255 14.79 2.66 12.26
N THR A 256 14.17 2.94 11.11
CA THR A 256 14.25 2.08 9.94
C THR A 256 15.33 2.59 9.01
N ASN A 257 16.45 1.86 8.93
CA ASN A 257 17.50 2.14 7.95
C ASN A 257 16.99 1.89 6.53
N ILE A 258 16.37 2.88 5.90
CA ILE A 258 16.23 2.88 4.43
C ILE A 258 17.65 3.05 3.89
N ILE A 259 18.25 1.98 3.38
CA ILE A 259 19.55 2.06 2.73
C ILE A 259 19.35 2.85 1.45
N ARG A 260 19.56 4.17 1.52
CA ARG A 260 19.75 4.99 0.33
C ARG A 260 21.19 4.70 -0.11
N LEU A 261 21.37 3.95 -1.19
CA LEU A 261 22.70 3.78 -1.80
C LEU A 261 23.12 5.14 -2.34
N THR A 262 23.81 5.96 -1.54
CA THR A 262 24.20 7.33 -1.92
C THR A 262 25.52 7.39 -2.68
N TYR A 263 26.36 6.35 -2.63
CA TYR A 263 27.65 6.30 -3.31
C TYR A 263 28.02 4.87 -3.74
N LEU A 264 28.13 4.64 -5.04
CA LEU A 264 28.88 3.52 -5.61
C LEU A 264 30.27 4.07 -6.03
N HIS A 265 31.33 3.67 -5.34
CA HIS A 265 32.70 3.99 -5.76
C HIS A 265 33.14 2.95 -6.80
N VAL A 266 33.04 3.28 -8.08
CA VAL A 266 33.63 2.47 -9.17
C VAL A 266 35.07 2.95 -9.37
N SER A 267 36.05 2.21 -8.87
CA SER A 267 37.46 2.46 -9.18
C SER A 267 37.80 1.85 -10.54
N LYS A 268 38.20 2.69 -11.50
CA LYS A 268 38.66 2.26 -12.83
C LYS A 268 40.16 2.01 -12.78
N ASN A 269 40.58 0.75 -12.62
CA ASN A 269 41.98 0.37 -12.79
C ASN A 269 42.33 0.37 -14.28
N ARG A 270 43.10 1.36 -14.73
CA ARG A 270 43.69 1.36 -16.09
C ARG A 270 44.98 0.56 -16.04
N ILE A 271 45.02 -0.57 -16.74
CA ILE A 271 46.24 -1.34 -16.97
C ILE A 271 46.87 -0.79 -18.26
N ASN A 272 48.10 -0.29 -18.18
CA ASN A 272 48.90 0.02 -19.37
C ASN A 272 49.55 -1.27 -19.86
N VAL A 273 49.20 -1.69 -21.07
CA VAL A 273 49.89 -2.77 -21.77
C VAL A 273 50.88 -2.12 -22.73
N THR A 274 52.17 -2.19 -22.39
CA THR A 274 53.25 -1.97 -23.36
C THR A 274 53.63 -3.31 -23.96
N SER A 275 53.48 -3.45 -25.28
CA SER A 275 54.14 -4.51 -26.04
C SER A 275 55.66 -4.25 -26.03
N GLY A 276 56.44 -5.28 -25.71
CA GLY A 276 57.90 -5.27 -25.88
C GLY A 276 58.32 -5.26 -27.34
#